data_AF-A0A9Q1K342-F1
#
_entry.id   AF-A0A9Q1K342-F1
#
_cell.length_a   1.000
_cell.length_b   1.000
_cell.length_c   1.000
_cell.angle_alpha   90.00
_cell.angle_beta   90.00
_cell.angle_gamma   90.00
#
_symmetry.space_group_name_H-M   'P 1'
#
loop_
_entity.id
_entity.type
_entity.pdbx_description
1 polymer ?
#
loop_
_entity_poly.entity_id
_entity_poly.type
_entity_poly.pdbx_seq_one_letter_code
_entity_poly.pdbx_strand_id
1 'polypeptide(L)'
;MAAPFFNTPFQPYVYQSPQDAVTPFQILGGEAQIVQIMLKPQEKVIARPGSMCYTSGSVQMDNIYVPEQEVGVWQWLFGKSITSIVLLNSGSTDGFVGIAAPSLARILPIDLAMFGGELLCQPDAFLCSVHDVKVTNTTTDQRARNVGGGAEGFLRQRLSGQGLAFIIGGGSVVQKNLEVGEILSVDASCIVALTNTVNLQVKYNGPMRRAGDNLATAILTGPGIVFIQSLPFHRLSQRVARAVTAPNMRENPKFFIQLAIFFFLAYVVIVSSLILTDSECDFTQWSVCGSIYGMYFKCSQNSGDKWELFVQCPKSSADCFMQIEFQMDGTGNTETFECRTS
;
A
#
# COMPACT_ATOMS: atom_id res chain seq x y z
N MET A 1 35.21 -4.26 -13.76
CA MET A 1 35.09 -5.29 -14.81
C MET A 1 33.61 -5.54 -15.02
N ALA A 2 33.14 -5.39 -16.26
CA ALA A 2 31.74 -5.58 -16.62
C ALA A 2 31.32 -7.04 -16.38
N ALA A 3 30.20 -7.25 -15.71
CA ALA A 3 29.65 -8.59 -15.55
C ALA A 3 29.10 -9.07 -16.91
N PRO A 4 29.46 -10.28 -17.37
CA PRO A 4 28.88 -10.84 -18.57
C PRO A 4 27.50 -11.39 -18.19
N PHE A 5 26.43 -10.68 -18.51
CA PHE A 5 25.06 -11.18 -18.33
C PHE A 5 24.26 -11.06 -19.61
N PHE A 6 24.70 -11.77 -20.66
CA PHE A 6 23.82 -12.22 -21.73
C PHE A 6 24.23 -13.65 -22.12
N ASN A 7 23.26 -14.56 -22.00
CA ASN A 7 23.25 -15.95 -22.47
C ASN A 7 24.21 -16.96 -21.80
N THR A 8 23.66 -17.73 -20.87
CA THR A 8 24.00 -19.16 -20.73
C THR A 8 22.71 -19.98 -20.71
N PRO A 9 22.69 -21.19 -21.30
CA PRO A 9 21.51 -22.03 -21.46
C PRO A 9 20.97 -22.49 -20.10
N PHE A 10 19.65 -22.64 -20.02
CA PHE A 10 18.78 -23.24 -18.99
C PHE A 10 19.39 -24.20 -17.94
N GLN A 11 20.39 -23.78 -17.16
CA GLN A 11 20.83 -24.48 -15.95
C GLN A 11 20.37 -23.69 -14.72
N PRO A 12 19.61 -24.30 -13.80
CA PRO A 12 19.23 -23.64 -12.56
C PRO A 12 20.48 -23.34 -11.73
N TYR A 13 20.53 -22.15 -11.13
CA TYR A 13 21.54 -21.83 -10.13
C TYR A 13 21.26 -22.66 -8.88
N VAL A 14 22.29 -23.31 -8.36
CA VAL A 14 22.17 -24.18 -7.18
C VAL A 14 22.74 -23.44 -5.99
N TYR A 15 21.88 -22.94 -5.11
CA TYR A 15 22.32 -22.39 -3.83
C TYR A 15 22.67 -23.52 -2.88
N GLN A 16 23.84 -23.44 -2.25
CA GLN A 16 24.27 -24.34 -1.19
C GLN A 16 24.36 -23.52 0.09
N SER A 17 23.48 -23.79 1.06
CA SER A 17 23.57 -23.12 2.36
C SER A 17 24.78 -23.60 3.16
N PRO A 18 25.24 -22.83 4.16
CA PRO A 18 26.26 -23.28 5.11
C PRO A 18 25.90 -24.57 5.89
N GLN A 19 24.64 -25.01 5.83
CA GLN A 19 24.11 -26.21 6.48
C GLN A 19 23.89 -27.36 5.47
N ASP A 20 24.54 -27.34 4.30
CA ASP A 20 24.41 -28.31 3.21
C ASP A 20 22.99 -28.46 2.63
N ALA A 21 22.09 -27.53 2.94
CA ALA A 21 20.77 -27.49 2.32
C ALA A 21 20.90 -26.85 0.93
N VAL A 22 20.64 -27.66 -0.08
CA VAL A 22 20.73 -27.26 -1.49
C VAL A 22 19.35 -26.90 -2.01
N THR A 23 19.13 -25.63 -2.35
CA THR A 23 17.90 -25.15 -2.99
C THR A 23 18.19 -24.67 -4.41
N PRO A 24 17.80 -25.46 -5.43
CA PRO A 24 17.88 -25.03 -6.82
C PRO A 24 16.88 -23.90 -7.08
N PHE A 25 17.33 -22.84 -7.77
CA PHE A 25 16.45 -21.80 -8.28
C PHE A 25 16.88 -21.34 -9.68
N GLN A 26 15.96 -20.73 -10.42
CA GLN A 26 16.23 -20.13 -11.71
C GLN A 26 15.57 -18.76 -11.80
N ILE A 27 16.32 -17.75 -12.22
CA ILE A 27 15.77 -16.44 -12.54
C ILE A 27 15.49 -16.40 -14.03
N LEU A 28 14.21 -16.26 -14.37
CA LEU A 28 13.68 -16.17 -15.72
C LEU A 28 13.39 -14.71 -16.06
N GLY A 29 13.52 -14.35 -17.34
CA GLY A 29 13.19 -13.02 -17.85
C GLY A 29 14.36 -12.02 -17.84
N GLY A 30 14.22 -11.00 -18.69
CA GLY A 30 15.17 -9.90 -18.82
C GLY A 30 14.86 -8.75 -17.86
N GLU A 31 13.96 -7.85 -18.28
CA GLU A 31 13.59 -6.64 -17.52
C GLU A 31 12.43 -6.83 -16.54
N ALA A 32 11.61 -7.86 -16.76
CA ALA A 32 10.59 -8.32 -15.81
C ALA A 32 10.92 -9.77 -15.47
N GLN A 33 11.33 -10.00 -14.22
CA GLN A 33 11.91 -11.27 -13.81
C GLN A 33 10.98 -12.07 -12.90
N ILE A 34 11.12 -13.40 -13.00
CA ILE A 34 10.46 -14.39 -12.16
C ILE A 34 11.56 -15.29 -11.57
N VAL A 35 11.56 -15.51 -10.27
CA VAL A 35 12.39 -16.54 -9.65
C VAL A 35 11.55 -17.81 -9.47
N GLN A 36 11.98 -18.90 -10.11
CA GLN A 36 11.44 -20.23 -9.89
C GLN A 36 12.31 -20.94 -8.85
N ILE A 37 11.73 -21.35 -7.73
CA ILE A 37 12.41 -22.03 -6.63
C ILE A 37 11.88 -23.46 -6.56
N MET A 38 12.80 -24.43 -6.52
CA MET A 38 12.47 -25.84 -6.30
C MET A 38 12.35 -26.11 -4.81
N LEU A 39 11.31 -26.85 -4.41
CA LEU A 39 11.01 -27.17 -3.02
C LEU A 39 10.98 -28.68 -2.82
N LYS A 40 11.83 -29.19 -1.92
CA LYS A 40 11.71 -30.57 -1.45
C LYS A 40 10.45 -30.73 -0.60
N PRO A 41 10.00 -31.97 -0.34
CA PRO A 41 8.94 -32.23 0.62
C PRO A 41 9.17 -31.51 1.96
N GLN A 42 8.15 -30.82 2.47
CA GLN A 42 8.18 -30.02 3.70
C GLN A 42 9.04 -28.75 3.69
N GLU A 43 9.66 -28.40 2.56
CA GLU A 43 10.32 -27.09 2.41
C GLU A 43 9.31 -25.97 2.14
N LYS A 44 9.65 -24.77 2.58
CA LYS A 44 8.80 -23.59 2.44
C LYS A 44 9.58 -22.38 1.92
N VAL A 45 8.86 -21.52 1.19
CA VAL A 45 9.31 -20.17 0.85
C VAL A 45 8.43 -19.16 1.59
N ILE A 46 9.06 -18.12 2.15
CA ILE A 46 8.34 -16.94 2.62
C ILE A 46 8.42 -15.89 1.52
N ALA A 47 7.30 -15.34 1.09
CA ALA A 47 7.25 -14.38 -0.02
C ALA A 47 6.40 -13.15 0.32
N ARG A 48 6.62 -12.08 -0.44
CA ARG A 48 5.80 -10.87 -0.40
C ARG A 48 4.37 -11.19 -0.87
N PRO A 49 3.32 -10.67 -0.23
CA PRO A 49 1.95 -10.87 -0.68
C PRO A 49 1.75 -10.39 -2.13
N GLY A 50 0.99 -11.15 -2.92
CA GLY A 50 0.71 -10.82 -4.32
C GLY A 50 1.88 -11.02 -5.31
N SER A 51 3.02 -11.59 -4.87
CA SER A 51 4.17 -11.87 -5.74
C SER A 51 4.17 -13.29 -6.33
N MET A 52 3.34 -14.20 -5.82
CA MET A 52 3.21 -15.55 -6.36
C MET A 52 2.61 -15.52 -7.76
N CYS A 53 3.28 -16.17 -8.72
CA CYS A 53 2.89 -16.23 -10.13
C CYS A 53 2.34 -17.61 -10.51
N TYR A 54 3.04 -18.68 -10.13
CA TYR A 54 2.61 -20.06 -10.36
C TYR A 54 3.20 -21.00 -9.31
N THR A 55 2.55 -22.14 -9.06
CA THR A 55 3.05 -23.19 -8.17
C THR A 55 2.78 -24.57 -8.75
N SER A 56 3.53 -25.59 -8.31
CA SER A 56 3.11 -26.98 -8.49
C SER A 56 1.87 -27.29 -7.65
N GLY A 57 1.12 -28.34 -8.01
CA GLY A 57 -0.12 -28.71 -7.33
C GLY A 57 0.03 -29.20 -5.88
N SER A 58 1.26 -29.52 -5.44
CA SER A 58 1.57 -29.96 -4.09
C SER A 58 1.83 -28.82 -3.10
N VAL A 59 1.95 -27.58 -3.59
CA VAL A 59 2.30 -26.42 -2.77
C VAL A 59 1.04 -25.77 -2.21
N GLN A 60 1.00 -25.62 -0.90
CA GLN A 60 -0.07 -24.93 -0.16
C GLN A 60 0.39 -23.53 0.24
N MET A 61 -0.54 -22.57 0.23
CA MET A 61 -0.29 -21.18 0.57
C MET A 61 -1.01 -20.79 1.85
N ASP A 62 -0.26 -20.24 2.81
CA ASP A 62 -0.76 -19.66 4.05
C ASP A 62 -0.42 -18.17 4.14
N ASN A 63 -1.33 -17.37 4.69
CA ASN A 63 -1.12 -15.94 4.89
C ASN A 63 -0.69 -15.64 6.34
N ILE A 64 0.37 -14.86 6.51
CA ILE A 64 0.78 -14.32 7.80
C ILE A 64 0.19 -12.90 7.94
N TYR A 65 -0.52 -12.67 9.03
CA TYR A 65 -1.17 -11.39 9.35
C TYR A 65 -0.40 -10.62 10.41
N VAL A 66 -0.59 -9.29 10.44
CA VAL A 66 -0.08 -8.44 11.52
C VAL A 66 -0.72 -8.89 12.86
N PRO A 67 0.05 -9.08 13.94
CA PRO A 67 -0.48 -9.47 15.24
C PRO A 67 -1.45 -8.43 15.82
N GLU A 68 -2.51 -8.91 16.49
CA GLU A 68 -3.67 -8.14 16.97
C GLU A 68 -3.38 -7.12 18.09
N GLN A 69 -2.13 -6.78 18.39
CA GLN A 69 -1.78 -5.81 19.44
C GLN A 69 -1.58 -4.38 18.90
N GLU A 70 -1.54 -4.20 17.57
CA GLU A 70 -1.43 -2.89 16.88
C GLU A 70 -2.69 -2.53 16.06
N VAL A 71 -3.83 -3.10 16.43
CA VAL A 71 -5.10 -2.99 15.70
C VAL A 71 -5.85 -1.70 16.04
N GLY A 72 -5.65 -0.67 15.22
CA GLY A 72 -6.53 0.49 15.18
C GLY A 72 -7.86 0.19 14.47
N VAL A 73 -8.90 0.96 14.80
CA VAL A 73 -10.25 0.96 14.17
C VAL A 73 -10.20 0.94 12.64
N TRP A 74 -9.13 1.47 12.04
CA TRP A 74 -8.88 1.48 10.60
C TRP A 74 -8.76 0.09 9.96
N GLN A 75 -8.20 -0.92 10.64
CA GLN A 75 -8.06 -2.27 10.04
C GLN A 75 -9.37 -3.07 10.04
N TRP A 76 -10.35 -2.71 10.86
CA TRP A 76 -11.68 -3.31 10.79
C TRP A 76 -12.45 -2.84 9.54
N LEU A 77 -12.28 -1.57 9.15
CA LEU A 77 -12.87 -0.99 7.94
C LEU A 77 -12.20 -1.47 6.64
N PHE A 78 -10.88 -1.72 6.65
CA PHE A 78 -10.10 -2.05 5.45
C PHE A 78 -9.59 -3.50 5.37
N GLY A 79 -9.92 -4.34 6.37
CA GLY A 79 -9.49 -5.74 6.44
C GLY A 79 -8.13 -5.95 7.12
N LYS A 80 -7.88 -7.20 7.56
CA LYS A 80 -6.60 -7.60 8.18
C LYS A 80 -5.47 -7.47 7.14
N SER A 81 -4.42 -6.71 7.46
CA SER A 81 -3.25 -6.54 6.58
C SER A 81 -2.37 -7.80 6.61
N ILE A 82 -2.06 -8.34 5.42
CA ILE A 82 -1.14 -9.48 5.24
C ILE A 82 0.28 -8.94 5.18
N THR A 83 1.18 -9.50 5.99
CA THR A 83 2.60 -9.10 6.02
C THR A 83 3.44 -9.92 5.04
N SER A 84 3.16 -11.23 4.96
CA SER A 84 3.88 -12.18 4.10
C SER A 84 3.01 -13.39 3.82
N ILE A 85 3.34 -14.13 2.76
CA ILE A 85 2.74 -15.42 2.44
C ILE A 85 3.79 -16.53 2.64
N VAL A 86 3.36 -17.71 3.06
CA VAL A 86 4.17 -18.91 3.20
C VAL A 86 3.70 -19.93 2.17
N LEU A 87 4.63 -20.44 1.37
CA LEU A 87 4.38 -21.41 0.32
C LEU A 87 5.09 -22.70 0.71
N LEU A 88 4.35 -23.69 1.21
CA LEU A 88 4.86 -24.95 1.76
C LEU A 88 4.61 -26.09 0.76
N ASN A 89 5.63 -26.88 0.44
CA ASN A 89 5.42 -28.12 -0.30
C ASN A 89 4.94 -29.24 0.64
N SER A 90 3.61 -29.40 0.73
CA SER A 90 2.97 -30.43 1.56
C SER A 90 2.95 -31.82 0.90
N GLY A 91 3.42 -31.94 -0.34
CA GLY A 91 3.48 -33.21 -1.07
C GLY A 91 4.68 -34.09 -0.69
N SER A 92 4.67 -35.32 -1.20
CA SER A 92 5.76 -36.30 -1.05
C SER A 92 6.82 -36.23 -2.15
N THR A 93 6.65 -35.37 -3.15
CA THR A 93 7.55 -35.18 -4.29
C THR A 93 8.03 -33.74 -4.37
N ASP A 94 9.11 -33.51 -5.10
CA ASP A 94 9.64 -32.17 -5.34
C ASP A 94 8.58 -31.29 -6.05
N GLY A 95 8.40 -30.08 -5.53
CA GLY A 95 7.52 -29.07 -6.05
C GLY A 95 8.30 -27.85 -6.55
N PHE A 96 7.58 -26.87 -7.08
CA PHE A 96 8.17 -25.60 -7.49
C PHE A 96 7.22 -24.43 -7.25
N VAL A 97 7.82 -23.25 -7.08
CA VAL A 97 7.09 -21.99 -6.96
C VAL A 97 7.76 -20.91 -7.79
N GLY A 98 6.98 -20.22 -8.62
CA GLY A 98 7.38 -19.05 -9.38
C GLY A 98 6.93 -17.77 -8.69
N ILE A 99 7.87 -16.89 -8.37
CA ILE A 99 7.63 -15.62 -7.68
C ILE A 99 8.09 -14.49 -8.61
N ALA A 100 7.17 -13.60 -8.97
CA ALA A 100 7.38 -12.53 -9.93
C ALA A 100 7.69 -11.19 -9.24
N ALA A 101 8.60 -10.42 -9.84
CA ALA A 101 8.78 -9.03 -9.43
C ALA A 101 7.51 -8.20 -9.77
N PRO A 102 7.02 -7.34 -8.85
CA PRO A 102 5.78 -6.57 -9.03
C PRO A 102 5.91 -5.38 -9.99
N SER A 103 7.10 -5.15 -10.55
CA SER A 103 7.40 -4.04 -11.46
C SER A 103 8.59 -4.42 -12.37
N LEU A 104 8.96 -3.52 -13.28
CA LEU A 104 10.18 -3.63 -14.10
C LEU A 104 11.41 -3.58 -13.18
N ALA A 105 11.83 -4.75 -12.70
CA ALA A 105 12.86 -4.89 -11.68
C ALA A 105 13.66 -6.18 -11.91
N ARG A 106 14.93 -6.12 -11.50
CA ARG A 106 15.83 -7.27 -11.46
C ARG A 106 15.77 -7.93 -10.08
N ILE A 107 15.74 -9.25 -10.06
CA ILE A 107 15.82 -10.08 -8.85
C ILE A 107 17.29 -10.36 -8.56
N LEU A 108 17.69 -10.15 -7.31
CA LEU A 108 19.05 -10.35 -6.80
C LEU A 108 19.02 -11.44 -5.73
N PRO A 109 19.68 -12.58 -5.95
CA PRO A 109 19.88 -13.57 -4.90
C PRO A 109 20.97 -13.09 -3.94
N ILE A 110 20.64 -12.98 -2.66
CA ILE A 110 21.51 -12.55 -1.57
C ILE A 110 21.64 -13.71 -0.58
N ASP A 111 22.80 -14.36 -0.57
CA ASP A 111 23.20 -15.24 0.52
C ASP A 111 23.59 -14.39 1.73
N LEU A 112 22.75 -14.36 2.77
CA LEU A 112 23.01 -13.54 3.95
C LEU A 112 24.33 -13.89 4.65
N ALA A 113 24.79 -15.14 4.57
CA ALA A 113 26.07 -15.55 5.17
C ALA A 113 27.26 -14.79 4.56
N MET A 114 27.21 -14.50 3.25
CA MET A 114 28.23 -13.71 2.55
C MET A 114 28.25 -12.23 2.95
N PHE A 115 27.18 -11.73 3.57
CA PHE A 115 27.05 -10.33 4.01
C PHE A 115 27.12 -10.18 5.53
N GLY A 116 27.69 -11.16 6.24
CA GLY A 116 27.83 -11.12 7.70
C GLY A 116 26.53 -11.44 8.45
N GLY A 117 25.60 -12.14 7.79
CA GLY A 117 24.33 -12.59 8.36
C GLY A 117 23.24 -11.53 8.36
N GLU A 118 23.49 -10.31 7.86
CA GLU A 118 22.56 -9.20 7.93
C GLU A 118 22.63 -8.25 6.73
N LEU A 119 21.47 -7.80 6.26
CA LEU A 119 21.34 -6.80 5.20
C LEU A 119 20.21 -5.82 5.52
N LEU A 120 20.47 -4.52 5.35
CA LEU A 120 19.44 -3.48 5.44
C LEU A 120 18.90 -3.17 4.04
N CYS A 121 17.60 -3.19 3.85
CA CYS A 121 16.96 -2.92 2.57
C CYS A 121 15.74 -1.98 2.68
N GLN A 122 15.32 -1.45 1.54
CA GLN A 122 14.04 -0.75 1.44
C GLN A 122 12.89 -1.74 1.73
N PRO A 123 11.78 -1.30 2.34
CA PRO A 123 10.63 -2.16 2.62
C PRO A 123 10.07 -2.86 1.36
N ASP A 124 10.11 -2.15 0.23
CA ASP A 124 9.62 -2.70 -1.03
C ASP A 124 10.62 -3.60 -1.77
N ALA A 125 11.86 -3.70 -1.29
CA ALA A 125 12.91 -4.45 -1.96
C ALA A 125 12.83 -5.96 -1.68
N PHE A 126 12.24 -6.41 -0.57
CA PHE A 126 12.15 -7.84 -0.29
C PHE A 126 11.10 -8.52 -1.19
N LEU A 127 11.50 -9.63 -1.84
CA LEU A 127 10.62 -10.44 -2.67
C LEU A 127 10.25 -11.75 -1.99
N CYS A 128 11.25 -12.56 -1.65
CA CYS A 128 11.06 -13.84 -0.98
C CYS A 128 12.34 -14.34 -0.30
N SER A 129 12.23 -15.38 0.50
CA SER A 129 13.37 -16.03 1.14
C SER A 129 13.12 -17.51 1.38
N VAL A 130 14.23 -18.27 1.41
CA VAL A 130 14.26 -19.70 1.70
C VAL A 130 15.19 -19.95 2.89
N HIS A 131 14.89 -21.01 3.66
CA HIS A 131 15.56 -21.36 4.91
C HIS A 131 15.39 -20.30 6.00
N ASP A 132 16.40 -20.14 6.85
CA ASP A 132 16.38 -19.26 8.01
C ASP A 132 16.70 -17.82 7.63
N VAL A 133 15.68 -17.09 7.16
CA VAL A 133 15.73 -15.65 6.95
C VAL A 133 14.61 -14.99 7.74
N LYS A 134 15.00 -14.14 8.68
CA LYS A 134 14.10 -13.31 9.47
C LYS A 134 14.02 -11.91 8.87
N VAL A 135 12.80 -11.51 8.54
CA VAL A 135 12.46 -10.17 8.07
C VAL A 135 11.91 -9.36 9.23
N THR A 136 12.60 -8.29 9.61
CA THR A 136 12.14 -7.37 10.66
C THR A 136 12.00 -5.96 10.12
N ASN A 137 10.84 -5.36 10.37
CA ASN A 137 10.63 -3.94 10.13
C ASN A 137 11.24 -3.17 11.31
N THR A 138 12.31 -2.44 11.07
CA THR A 138 12.96 -1.56 12.04
C THR A 138 12.20 -0.22 12.08
N THR A 139 11.24 -0.10 13.00
CA THR A 139 10.48 1.16 13.20
C THR A 139 11.34 2.24 13.84
N THR A 140 12.46 1.90 14.47
CA THR A 140 13.41 2.84 15.07
C THR A 140 14.73 2.11 15.28
N ASP A 141 15.72 2.30 14.41
CA ASP A 141 17.06 1.78 14.72
C ASP A 141 17.80 2.81 15.58
N GLN A 142 18.32 2.32 16.69
CA GLN A 142 18.92 3.08 17.80
C GLN A 142 20.33 3.60 17.46
N ARG A 143 20.57 4.00 16.20
CA ARG A 143 21.86 4.57 15.76
C ARG A 143 21.97 6.09 15.92
N ALA A 144 20.99 6.74 16.52
CA ALA A 144 21.08 8.13 16.97
C ALA A 144 21.58 8.25 18.43
N ARG A 145 22.69 7.59 18.78
CA ARG A 145 23.57 8.13 19.83
C ARG A 145 24.67 8.91 19.12
N ASN A 146 24.49 10.23 19.10
CA ASN A 146 25.50 11.27 18.83
C ASN A 146 25.48 12.01 17.48
N VAL A 147 24.35 12.11 16.77
CA VAL A 147 24.13 13.23 15.82
C VAL A 147 22.66 13.65 15.88
N GLY A 148 22.41 14.96 15.94
CA GLY A 148 21.08 15.56 16.09
C GLY A 148 20.04 15.04 15.10
N GLY A 149 18.78 15.07 15.54
CA GLY A 149 17.63 14.47 14.84
C GLY A 149 17.52 14.86 13.37
N GLY A 150 17.17 13.87 12.55
CA GLY A 150 16.75 14.08 11.16
C GLY A 150 17.18 13.02 10.15
N ALA A 151 18.02 12.06 10.50
CA ALA A 151 18.48 11.04 9.58
C ALA A 151 17.72 9.71 9.78
N GLU A 152 17.48 8.99 8.67
CA GLU A 152 17.21 7.54 8.59
C GLU A 152 15.74 7.09 8.70
N GLY A 153 15.02 7.18 7.57
CA GLY A 153 13.64 6.72 7.47
C GLY A 153 13.30 5.88 6.23
N PHE A 154 14.26 5.44 5.40
CA PHE A 154 13.95 4.77 4.12
C PHE A 154 14.40 3.30 4.02
N LEU A 155 15.43 2.88 4.75
CA LEU A 155 15.83 1.46 4.89
C LEU A 155 15.26 0.89 6.19
N ARG A 156 13.96 0.64 6.20
CA ARG A 156 13.24 0.20 7.42
C ARG A 156 13.10 -1.31 7.52
N GLN A 157 13.75 -2.07 6.65
CA GLN A 157 13.64 -3.53 6.66
C GLN A 157 15.03 -4.15 6.80
N ARG A 158 15.19 -4.97 7.84
CA ARG A 158 16.40 -5.73 8.12
C ARG A 158 16.13 -7.20 7.81
N LEU A 159 16.97 -7.77 6.95
CA LEU A 159 17.04 -9.19 6.67
C LEU A 159 18.18 -9.77 7.50
N SER A 160 17.92 -10.83 8.27
CA SER A 160 18.92 -11.46 9.13
C SER A 160 18.78 -12.97 9.13
N GLY A 161 19.88 -13.70 9.27
CA GLY A 161 19.89 -15.17 9.35
C GLY A 161 20.95 -15.83 8.47
N GLN A 162 20.76 -17.12 8.21
CA GLN A 162 21.69 -17.98 7.46
C GLN A 162 20.97 -18.65 6.27
N GLY A 163 20.21 -17.85 5.52
CA GLY A 163 19.43 -18.30 4.37
C GLY A 163 19.62 -17.44 3.14
N LEU A 164 18.90 -17.82 2.09
CA LEU A 164 18.90 -17.12 0.81
C LEU A 164 17.72 -16.15 0.77
N ALA A 165 18.00 -14.87 0.61
CA ALA A 165 17.00 -13.83 0.40
C ALA A 165 17.02 -13.38 -1.07
N PHE A 166 15.86 -13.19 -1.66
CA PHE A 166 15.69 -12.57 -2.97
C PHE A 166 15.16 -11.16 -2.77
N ILE A 167 15.93 -10.19 -3.25
CA ILE A 167 15.52 -8.79 -3.26
C ILE A 167 15.34 -8.29 -4.69
N ILE A 168 14.57 -7.23 -4.87
CA ILE A 168 14.32 -6.59 -6.16
C ILE A 168 14.88 -5.18 -6.20
N GLY A 169 15.44 -4.79 -7.34
CA GLY A 169 15.79 -3.41 -7.64
C GLY A 169 15.20 -2.99 -8.98
N GLY A 170 14.56 -1.81 -9.02
CA GLY A 170 13.85 -1.33 -10.19
C GLY A 170 14.77 -0.88 -11.32
N GLY A 171 14.45 -1.26 -12.55
CA GLY A 171 15.31 -1.07 -13.72
C GLY A 171 16.59 -1.88 -13.60
N SER A 172 17.73 -1.22 -13.76
CA SER A 172 19.06 -1.85 -13.64
C SER A 172 19.59 -1.69 -12.23
N VAL A 173 20.33 -2.69 -11.75
CA VAL A 173 20.96 -2.65 -10.43
C VAL A 173 22.48 -2.66 -10.56
N VAL A 174 23.13 -1.81 -9.78
CA VAL A 174 24.58 -1.73 -9.62
C VAL A 174 24.93 -2.15 -8.21
N GLN A 175 25.88 -3.07 -8.09
CA GLN A 175 26.53 -3.41 -6.82
C GLN A 175 27.86 -2.65 -6.72
N LYS A 176 28.03 -1.90 -5.63
CA LYS A 176 29.26 -1.17 -5.34
C LYS A 176 29.83 -1.65 -4.02
N ASN A 177 31.05 -2.17 -4.05
CA ASN A 177 31.87 -2.38 -2.85
C ASN A 177 32.58 -1.06 -2.53
N LEU A 178 32.39 -0.56 -1.31
CA LEU A 178 33.02 0.61 -0.76
C LEU A 178 34.20 0.18 0.11
N GLU A 179 35.38 0.71 -0.21
CA GLU A 179 36.56 0.54 0.64
C GLU A 179 36.43 1.34 1.94
N VAL A 180 37.31 1.07 2.90
CA VAL A 180 37.33 1.80 4.18
C VAL A 180 37.53 3.29 3.93
N GLY A 181 36.57 4.12 4.35
CA GLY A 181 36.62 5.57 4.15
C GLY A 181 36.26 6.04 2.73
N GLU A 182 35.92 5.14 1.79
CA GLU A 182 35.41 5.53 0.48
C GLU A 182 34.04 6.17 0.63
N ILE A 183 33.85 7.35 0.03
CA ILE A 183 32.61 8.12 0.10
C ILE A 183 31.88 8.03 -1.24
N LEU A 184 30.60 7.68 -1.19
CA LEU A 184 29.70 7.63 -2.34
C LEU A 184 28.46 8.48 -2.08
N SER A 185 28.20 9.45 -2.95
CA SER A 185 26.97 10.24 -2.91
C SER A 185 25.95 9.67 -3.90
N VAL A 186 24.79 9.26 -3.40
CA VAL A 186 23.71 8.66 -4.17
C VAL A 186 22.40 9.35 -3.81
N ASP A 187 21.43 9.36 -4.71
CA ASP A 187 20.07 9.68 -4.29
C ASP A 187 19.56 8.63 -3.28
N ALA A 188 19.02 9.09 -2.14
CA ALA A 188 18.55 8.18 -1.09
C ALA A 188 17.49 7.20 -1.60
N SER A 189 16.72 7.61 -2.60
CA SER A 189 15.61 6.84 -3.15
C SER A 189 16.08 5.73 -4.12
N CYS A 190 17.31 5.83 -4.62
CA CYS A 190 17.96 4.85 -5.48
C CYS A 190 18.71 3.75 -4.72
N ILE A 191 18.83 3.83 -3.39
CA ILE A 191 19.48 2.78 -2.60
C ILE A 191 18.48 1.65 -2.36
N VAL A 192 18.79 0.43 -2.83
CA VAL A 192 17.96 -0.77 -2.62
C VAL A 192 18.27 -1.42 -1.29
N ALA A 193 19.55 -1.69 -1.05
CA ALA A 193 20.05 -2.37 0.12
C ALA A 193 21.53 -2.03 0.39
N LEU A 194 21.97 -2.18 1.63
CA LEU A 194 23.37 -2.01 2.05
C LEU A 194 23.72 -2.91 3.24
N THR A 195 25.01 -3.19 3.39
CA THR A 195 25.53 -3.89 4.57
C THR A 195 25.55 -2.97 5.79
N ASN A 196 25.39 -3.55 6.98
CA ASN A 196 25.33 -2.80 8.25
C ASN A 196 26.64 -2.02 8.59
N THR A 197 27.72 -2.31 7.88
CA THR A 197 29.02 -1.67 8.01
C THR A 197 29.11 -0.30 7.31
N VAL A 198 28.22 -0.02 6.35
CA VAL A 198 28.22 1.26 5.62
C VAL A 198 27.56 2.33 6.48
N ASN A 199 28.26 3.45 6.67
CA ASN A 199 27.71 4.62 7.35
C ASN A 199 26.88 5.43 6.36
N LEU A 200 25.61 5.70 6.70
CA LEU A 200 24.65 6.40 5.87
C LEU A 200 24.30 7.75 6.51
N GLN A 201 24.42 8.83 5.73
CA GLN A 201 23.99 10.16 6.14
C GLN A 201 23.06 10.76 5.09
N VAL A 202 21.87 11.20 5.50
CA VAL A 202 20.88 11.78 4.58
C VAL A 202 20.91 13.30 4.67
N LYS A 203 21.06 13.96 3.52
CA LYS A 203 20.96 15.40 3.35
C LYS A 203 19.72 15.72 2.53
N TYR A 204 18.81 16.51 3.10
CA TYR A 204 17.60 16.96 2.40
C TYR A 204 17.91 18.19 1.56
N ASN A 205 17.60 18.12 0.27
CA ASN A 205 17.89 19.18 -0.68
C ASN A 205 16.65 20.09 -0.81
N GLY A 206 16.55 21.10 0.05
CA GLY A 206 15.55 22.18 -0.05
C GLY A 206 14.21 21.95 0.67
N PRO A 207 13.29 22.93 0.61
CA PRO A 207 12.03 22.89 1.35
C PRO A 207 11.06 21.86 0.77
N MET A 208 10.50 21.01 1.65
CA MET A 208 9.52 19.93 1.39
C MET A 208 8.34 20.30 0.45
N ARG A 209 8.04 21.59 0.29
CA ARG A 209 6.93 22.12 -0.53
C ARG A 209 7.13 21.99 -2.05
N ARG A 210 8.32 21.69 -2.55
CA ARG A 210 8.56 21.34 -3.97
C ARG A 210 8.87 19.84 -4.08
N ALA A 211 7.89 19.01 -3.75
CA ALA A 211 8.01 17.57 -3.90
C ALA A 211 8.12 17.23 -5.40
N GLY A 212 9.33 17.03 -5.90
CA GLY A 212 9.63 16.61 -7.26
C GLY A 212 11.12 16.27 -7.36
N ASP A 213 11.42 15.10 -7.93
CA ASP A 213 12.72 14.47 -8.17
C ASP A 213 13.94 14.98 -7.36
N ASN A 214 14.51 14.09 -6.53
CA ASN A 214 15.74 14.27 -5.73
C ASN A 214 15.63 15.09 -4.43
N LEU A 215 14.62 14.77 -3.61
CA LEU A 215 14.36 15.40 -2.31
C LEU A 215 15.47 15.15 -1.26
N ALA A 216 16.21 14.05 -1.39
CA ALA A 216 17.21 13.62 -0.40
C ALA A 216 18.43 12.95 -1.07
N THR A 217 19.61 13.46 -0.77
CA THR A 217 20.89 12.84 -1.14
C THR A 217 21.43 12.06 0.05
N ALA A 218 21.80 10.81 -0.16
CA ALA A 218 22.48 9.96 0.81
C ALA A 218 23.99 9.98 0.55
N ILE A 219 24.76 10.27 1.58
CA ILE A 219 26.22 10.11 1.61
C ILE A 219 26.52 8.81 2.33
N LEU A 220 27.16 7.88 1.61
CA LEU A 220 27.52 6.55 2.07
C LEU A 220 29.02 6.52 2.28
N THR A 221 29.49 6.06 3.44
CA THR A 221 30.91 5.90 3.74
C THR A 221 31.20 4.44 4.07
N GLY A 222 32.14 3.84 3.36
CA GLY A 222 32.55 2.44 3.56
C GLY A 222 33.30 2.18 4.87
N PRO A 223 33.58 0.91 5.19
CA PRO A 223 33.56 -0.22 4.27
C PRO A 223 32.20 -0.91 4.13
N GLY A 224 31.92 -1.52 2.99
CA GLY A 224 30.76 -2.41 2.82
C GLY A 224 30.16 -2.40 1.41
N ILE A 225 29.05 -3.11 1.22
CA ILE A 225 28.43 -3.26 -0.09
C ILE A 225 27.11 -2.49 -0.12
N VAL A 226 26.87 -1.81 -1.25
CA VAL A 226 25.66 -1.05 -1.52
C VAL A 226 25.08 -1.50 -2.86
N PHE A 227 23.76 -1.72 -2.89
CA PHE A 227 22.98 -2.01 -4.09
C PHE A 227 22.17 -0.77 -4.49
N ILE A 228 22.33 -0.34 -5.73
CA ILE A 228 21.76 0.91 -6.26
C ILE A 228 20.91 0.58 -7.49
N GLN A 229 19.68 1.08 -7.53
CA GLN A 229 18.75 0.91 -8.65
C GLN A 229 18.66 2.16 -9.52
N SER A 230 18.42 1.97 -10.83
CA SER A 230 18.26 3.07 -11.78
C SER A 230 16.84 3.62 -11.83
N LEU A 231 15.82 2.79 -11.57
CA LEU A 231 14.41 3.16 -11.67
C LEU A 231 13.64 2.79 -10.40
N PRO A 232 13.76 3.57 -9.31
CA PRO A 232 12.93 3.37 -8.12
C PRO A 232 11.44 3.41 -8.44
N PHE A 233 10.68 2.43 -7.96
CA PHE A 233 9.25 2.30 -8.25
C PHE A 233 8.45 3.55 -7.87
N HIS A 234 8.76 4.19 -6.73
CA HIS A 234 8.07 5.41 -6.30
C HIS A 234 8.28 6.59 -7.26
N ARG A 235 9.43 6.69 -7.95
CA ARG A 235 9.66 7.73 -8.96
C ARG A 235 8.79 7.47 -10.17
N LEU A 236 8.77 6.22 -10.62
CA LEU A 236 7.94 5.81 -11.74
C LEU A 236 6.45 6.07 -11.43
N SER A 237 5.97 5.64 -10.26
CA SER A 237 4.58 5.82 -9.86
C SER A 237 4.21 7.30 -9.70
N GLN A 238 5.09 8.14 -9.16
CA GLN A 238 4.85 9.60 -9.09
C GLN A 238 4.79 10.25 -10.46
N ARG A 239 5.64 9.82 -11.42
CA ARG A 239 5.60 10.32 -12.79
C ARG A 239 4.32 9.92 -13.51
N VAL A 240 3.91 8.65 -13.38
CA VAL A 240 2.64 8.15 -13.92
C VAL A 240 1.47 8.87 -13.26
N ALA A 241 1.47 8.99 -11.93
CA ALA A 241 0.44 9.71 -11.19
C ALA A 241 0.33 11.14 -11.69
N ARG A 242 1.42 11.91 -11.83
CA ARG A 242 1.36 13.27 -12.37
C ARG A 242 0.86 13.34 -13.81
N ALA A 243 1.15 12.34 -14.63
CA ALA A 243 0.68 12.30 -16.01
C ALA A 243 -0.83 12.01 -16.09
N VAL A 244 -1.34 11.14 -15.22
CA VAL A 244 -2.75 10.71 -15.18
C VAL A 244 -3.60 11.67 -14.34
N THR A 245 -3.06 12.12 -13.22
CA THR A 245 -3.60 13.14 -12.30
C THR A 245 -3.07 14.53 -12.63
N ALA A 246 -2.79 14.81 -13.89
CA ALA A 246 -2.97 16.16 -14.40
C ALA A 246 -4.40 16.32 -14.92
N PRO A 247 -5.47 16.35 -14.08
CA PRO A 247 -6.61 17.11 -14.50
C PRO A 247 -6.18 18.58 -14.45
N ASN A 248 -6.68 19.34 -15.40
CA ASN A 248 -6.94 20.76 -15.22
C ASN A 248 -7.93 20.96 -14.04
N MET A 249 -7.58 20.59 -12.80
CA MET A 249 -8.39 20.78 -11.58
C MET A 249 -8.70 22.26 -11.35
N ARG A 250 -7.94 23.15 -11.99
CA ARG A 250 -8.15 24.59 -11.99
C ARG A 250 -9.27 25.05 -12.93
N GLU A 251 -9.77 24.19 -13.83
CA GLU A 251 -10.75 24.57 -14.86
C GLU A 251 -12.18 24.06 -14.62
N ASN A 252 -12.43 23.21 -13.61
CA ASN A 252 -13.77 22.66 -13.38
C ASN A 252 -14.32 22.97 -11.98
N PRO A 253 -14.75 24.22 -11.71
CA PRO A 253 -15.34 24.61 -10.43
C PRO A 253 -16.61 23.81 -10.07
N LYS A 254 -17.26 23.17 -11.05
CA LYS A 254 -18.47 22.37 -10.85
C LYS A 254 -18.22 21.12 -9.98
N PHE A 255 -17.05 20.49 -10.09
CA PHE A 255 -16.72 19.30 -9.29
C PHE A 255 -16.60 19.63 -7.79
N PHE A 256 -15.94 20.74 -7.45
CA PHE A 256 -15.81 21.17 -6.05
C PHE A 256 -17.15 21.60 -5.45
N ILE A 257 -17.98 22.29 -6.24
CA ILE A 257 -19.33 22.66 -5.80
C ILE A 257 -20.18 21.41 -5.56
N GLN A 258 -20.12 20.42 -6.45
CA GLN A 258 -20.90 19.19 -6.32
C GLN A 258 -20.45 18.34 -5.11
N LEU A 259 -19.15 18.26 -4.85
CA LEU A 259 -18.61 17.58 -3.67
C LEU A 259 -18.99 18.33 -2.37
N ALA A 260 -18.93 19.67 -2.37
CA ALA A 260 -19.35 20.48 -1.23
C ALA A 260 -20.85 20.33 -0.94
N ILE A 261 -21.70 20.31 -1.96
CA ILE A 261 -23.14 20.05 -1.82
C ILE A 261 -23.38 18.66 -1.23
N PHE A 262 -22.68 17.63 -1.71
CA PHE A 262 -22.81 16.27 -1.18
C PHE A 262 -22.47 16.19 0.32
N PHE A 263 -21.34 16.76 0.73
CA PHE A 263 -20.96 16.78 2.14
C PHE A 263 -21.90 17.64 2.99
N PHE A 264 -22.42 18.74 2.44
CA PHE A 264 -23.41 19.56 3.13
C PHE A 264 -24.72 18.80 3.37
N LEU A 265 -25.24 18.10 2.35
CA LEU A 265 -26.43 17.27 2.48
C LEU A 265 -26.22 16.13 3.48
N ALA A 266 -25.08 15.44 3.41
CA ALA A 266 -24.74 14.38 4.36
C ALA A 266 -24.66 14.93 5.81
N TYR A 267 -24.06 16.09 6.01
CA TYR A 267 -24.00 16.76 7.32
C TYR A 267 -25.40 17.11 7.83
N VAL A 268 -26.27 17.69 6.99
CA VAL A 268 -27.65 18.01 7.37
C VAL A 268 -28.40 16.76 7.79
N VAL A 269 -28.32 15.66 7.03
CA VAL A 269 -28.97 14.39 7.39
C VAL A 269 -28.47 13.87 8.73
N ILE A 270 -27.14 13.83 8.94
CA ILE A 270 -26.55 13.33 10.18
C ILE A 270 -26.98 14.20 11.37
N VAL A 271 -26.93 15.52 11.24
CA VAL A 271 -27.32 16.45 12.33
C VAL A 271 -28.82 16.36 12.61
N SER A 272 -29.67 16.27 11.58
CA SER A 272 -31.10 16.07 11.76
C SER A 272 -31.40 14.75 12.46
N SER A 273 -30.73 13.66 12.11
CA SER A 273 -30.88 12.37 12.79
C SER A 273 -30.41 12.42 14.25
N LEU A 274 -29.32 13.12 14.56
CA LEU A 274 -28.83 13.28 15.94
C LEU A 274 -29.75 14.14 16.81
N ILE A 275 -30.33 15.20 16.24
CA ILE A 275 -31.30 16.06 16.94
C ILE A 275 -32.59 15.29 17.21
N LEU A 276 -33.05 14.46 16.27
CA LEU A 276 -34.27 13.67 16.40
C LEU A 276 -34.13 12.50 17.40
N THR A 277 -32.91 12.04 17.70
CA THR A 277 -32.68 11.00 18.71
C THR A 277 -32.73 11.48 20.16
N ASP A 278 -32.61 12.80 20.40
CA ASP A 278 -32.68 13.37 21.76
C ASP A 278 -34.11 13.80 22.17
N SER A 279 -35.06 13.80 21.24
CA SER A 279 -36.47 14.03 21.55
C SER A 279 -37.21 12.70 21.66
N GLU A 280 -37.55 12.29 22.89
CA GLU A 280 -38.71 11.42 23.12
C GLU A 280 -39.94 12.12 22.51
N CYS A 281 -40.24 11.82 21.24
CA CYS A 281 -41.44 12.31 20.58
C CYS A 281 -42.64 11.49 21.06
N ASP A 282 -43.30 12.00 22.09
CA ASP A 282 -44.63 11.57 22.50
C ASP A 282 -45.62 11.80 21.35
N PHE A 283 -46.12 10.70 20.78
CA PHE A 283 -46.92 10.68 19.55
C PHE A 283 -48.39 10.98 19.84
N THR A 284 -48.71 12.10 20.50
CA THR A 284 -50.11 12.49 20.77
C THR A 284 -50.37 13.99 20.78
N GLN A 285 -49.78 14.79 19.87
CA GLN A 285 -50.40 16.09 19.54
C GLN A 285 -49.92 16.68 18.21
N TRP A 286 -50.88 16.99 17.34
CA TRP A 286 -50.70 17.72 16.09
C TRP A 286 -49.97 19.04 16.36
N SER A 287 -48.73 19.17 15.88
CA SER A 287 -47.99 20.43 15.97
C SER A 287 -47.01 20.60 14.81
N VAL A 288 -46.90 21.85 14.36
CA VAL A 288 -46.08 22.35 13.25
C VAL A 288 -44.63 21.89 13.40
N CYS A 289 -44.16 21.05 12.49
CA CYS A 289 -42.74 20.65 12.44
C CYS A 289 -41.87 21.78 11.88
N GLY A 290 -41.24 22.53 12.78
CA GLY A 290 -39.90 23.14 12.65
C GLY A 290 -39.58 24.05 11.44
N SER A 291 -39.09 25.26 11.72
CA SER A 291 -38.42 26.12 10.74
C SER A 291 -36.92 25.82 10.73
N ILE A 292 -36.39 25.35 9.60
CA ILE A 292 -34.95 25.34 9.31
C ILE A 292 -34.72 26.33 8.18
N TYR A 293 -34.00 27.42 8.45
CA TYR A 293 -33.71 28.51 7.50
C TYR A 293 -34.95 29.14 6.82
N GLY A 294 -36.11 29.15 7.50
CA GLY A 294 -37.34 29.81 7.02
C GLY A 294 -38.14 29.02 5.97
N MET A 295 -37.80 27.76 5.68
CA MET A 295 -38.64 26.89 4.86
C MET A 295 -39.75 26.25 5.70
N TYR A 296 -40.95 26.15 5.13
CA TYR A 296 -42.10 25.50 5.77
C TYR A 296 -42.32 24.12 5.16
N PHE A 297 -42.45 23.11 6.02
CA PHE A 297 -42.69 21.73 5.62
C PHE A 297 -44.07 21.27 6.09
N LYS A 298 -44.80 20.59 5.21
CA LYS A 298 -46.07 19.95 5.54
C LYS A 298 -46.06 18.52 5.00
N CYS A 299 -46.20 17.56 5.90
CA CYS A 299 -46.36 16.15 5.53
C CYS A 299 -47.85 15.79 5.63
N SER A 300 -48.40 15.15 4.60
CA SER A 300 -49.80 14.68 4.58
C SER A 300 -49.83 13.23 4.14
N GLN A 301 -50.53 12.40 4.89
CA GLN A 301 -50.78 11.02 4.51
C GLN A 301 -52.04 10.98 3.65
N ASN A 302 -51.92 10.50 2.42
CA ASN A 302 -53.09 10.18 1.60
C ASN A 302 -53.47 8.71 1.86
N SER A 303 -54.74 8.35 1.67
CA SER A 303 -55.26 7.02 2.04
C SER A 303 -54.38 5.87 1.51
N GLY A 304 -53.72 5.15 2.42
CA GLY A 304 -52.76 4.06 2.15
C GLY A 304 -51.35 4.36 2.69
N ASP A 305 -50.34 3.61 2.21
CA ASP A 305 -48.92 3.73 2.59
C ASP A 305 -48.13 4.80 1.80
N LYS A 306 -48.85 5.79 1.26
CA LYS A 306 -48.31 6.89 0.47
C LYS A 306 -48.26 8.18 1.28
N TRP A 307 -47.07 8.79 1.31
CA TRP A 307 -46.78 10.01 2.02
C TRP A 307 -46.37 11.11 1.06
N GLU A 308 -46.95 12.29 1.23
CA GLU A 308 -46.59 13.49 0.46
C GLU A 308 -45.91 14.51 1.37
N LEU A 309 -44.73 14.96 0.95
CA LEU A 309 -44.01 16.06 1.57
C LEU A 309 -44.12 17.31 0.69
N PHE A 310 -44.68 18.37 1.26
CA PHE A 310 -44.74 19.69 0.63
C PHE A 310 -43.70 20.61 1.26
N VAL A 311 -42.87 21.23 0.41
CA VAL A 311 -41.86 22.22 0.84
C VAL A 311 -42.18 23.57 0.22
N GLN A 312 -42.30 24.61 1.07
CA GLN A 312 -42.56 25.98 0.65
C GLN A 312 -41.37 26.91 0.98
N CYS A 313 -40.92 27.68 -0.01
CA CYS A 313 -39.76 28.56 0.08
C CYS A 313 -40.16 29.99 0.53
N PRO A 314 -39.45 30.63 1.47
CA PRO A 314 -39.90 31.86 2.15
C PRO A 314 -39.91 33.15 1.31
N LYS A 315 -39.40 33.16 0.07
CA LYS A 315 -39.27 34.39 -0.75
C LYS A 315 -40.15 34.45 -1.99
N SER A 316 -41.06 33.51 -2.20
CA SER A 316 -42.02 33.55 -3.32
C SER A 316 -43.42 33.88 -2.80
N SER A 317 -43.89 35.10 -3.06
CA SER A 317 -45.32 35.42 -2.97
C SER A 317 -46.01 34.99 -4.28
N ALA A 318 -46.11 33.68 -4.49
CA ALA A 318 -47.00 32.96 -5.40
C ALA A 318 -46.68 31.47 -5.28
N ASP A 319 -47.73 30.65 -5.27
CA ASP A 319 -47.79 29.22 -4.97
C ASP A 319 -46.83 28.37 -5.82
N CYS A 320 -45.62 28.13 -5.31
CA CYS A 320 -44.65 27.24 -5.92
C CYS A 320 -44.24 26.21 -4.87
N PHE A 321 -44.79 25.00 -5.00
CA PHE A 321 -44.58 23.91 -4.06
C PHE A 321 -43.73 22.83 -4.74
N MET A 322 -42.75 22.32 -4.01
CA MET A 322 -42.13 21.05 -4.38
C MET A 322 -42.90 19.95 -3.68
N GLN A 323 -43.65 19.16 -4.44
CA GLN A 323 -44.35 17.97 -3.94
C GLN A 323 -43.45 16.77 -4.19
N ILE A 324 -43.14 16.05 -3.12
CA ILE A 324 -42.38 14.81 -3.19
C ILE A 324 -43.24 13.70 -2.62
N GLU A 325 -43.62 12.76 -3.49
CA GLU A 325 -44.43 11.60 -3.14
C GLU A 325 -43.50 10.41 -2.88
N PHE A 326 -43.69 9.74 -1.75
CA PHE A 326 -42.93 8.55 -1.40
C PHE A 326 -43.89 7.45 -0.95
N GLN A 327 -43.66 6.23 -1.45
CA GLN A 327 -44.37 5.04 -1.01
C GLN A 327 -43.44 4.21 -0.15
N MET A 328 -43.88 3.91 1.08
CA MET A 328 -43.13 3.11 2.04
C MET A 328 -43.73 1.70 2.05
N ASP A 329 -43.13 0.75 1.34
CA ASP A 329 -43.46 -0.66 1.59
C ASP A 329 -42.86 -1.05 2.96
N GLY A 330 -43.60 -1.84 3.74
CA GLY A 330 -43.30 -2.21 5.14
C GLY A 330 -41.98 -2.94 5.41
N THR A 331 -41.02 -2.88 4.49
CA THR A 331 -39.64 -3.34 4.60
C THR A 331 -38.61 -2.19 4.65
N GLY A 332 -39.04 -0.92 4.59
CA GLY A 332 -38.18 0.24 4.89
C GLY A 332 -37.30 0.73 3.74
N ASN A 333 -37.58 0.36 2.49
CA ASN A 333 -36.94 0.93 1.30
C ASN A 333 -37.94 1.79 0.51
N THR A 334 -37.52 2.98 0.07
CA THR A 334 -38.30 3.88 -0.80
C THR A 334 -38.01 3.58 -2.27
N GLU A 335 -39.03 3.16 -3.03
CA GLU A 335 -38.82 2.65 -4.40
C GLU A 335 -38.92 3.70 -5.52
N THR A 336 -39.48 4.89 -5.32
CA THR A 336 -39.59 5.89 -6.40
C THR A 336 -39.56 7.34 -5.91
N PHE A 337 -38.77 8.17 -6.59
CA PHE A 337 -38.69 9.63 -6.41
C PHE A 337 -39.21 10.30 -7.68
N GLU A 338 -40.37 10.94 -7.62
CA GLU A 338 -40.87 11.78 -8.73
C GLU A 338 -41.01 13.21 -8.23
N CYS A 339 -40.25 14.14 -8.82
CA CYS A 339 -40.26 15.54 -8.45
C CYS A 339 -41.11 16.28 -9.48
N ARG A 340 -42.29 16.78 -9.07
CA ARG A 340 -43.11 17.65 -9.91
C ARG A 340 -43.12 19.06 -9.34
N THR A 341 -42.75 20.00 -10.19
CA THR A 341 -42.98 21.43 -9.99
C THR A 341 -44.28 21.78 -10.70
N SER A 342 -45.28 22.30 -9.98
CA SER A 342 -46.45 22.93 -10.60
C SER A 342 -46.10 24.31 -11.14
#